data_AF-A0A3L6Q2B5-F1
#
_entry.id   AF-A0A3L6Q2B5-F1
#
_cell.length_a   1.000
_cell.length_b   1.000
_cell.length_c   1.000
_cell.angle_alpha   90.00
_cell.angle_beta   90.00
_cell.angle_gamma   90.00
#
_symmetry.space_group_name_H-M   'P 1'
#
loop_
_entity.id
_entity.type
_entity.pdbx_description
1 polymer ?
#
loop_
_entity_poly.entity_id
_entity_poly.type
_entity_poly.pdbx_seq_one_letter_code
_entity_poly.pdbx_strand_id
1 'polypeptide(L)'
;MAGTKLTLLKQAMGFVVQHLRSSDRLSVIVFSSTAQRLFALRRMSHHGRQQALQAINSLGSGGGTNIADALKKAVKVIEDRSYKNSVCSIILLSDGQDTYSISSNSQGTSAACRSLVPSSILNEHHMVPLHAFGFGADHDSDTLHSIAEASGGTFSFIEDEGVMQDAFAQCIGGLLSVSVQEMHLSMKCIDPGVQLRSIKCGSYPSRVARDGRSGSVDIGHLYADEERDILLSVTVPKSSEQTSLLRVTCAYKDPVTNATIKIEGDEVKIKRPTSTVSEPVSIEVDRERNRIQAASSIESARAAAERGALSEAVTILEDCRRVLSRSFASQNGDRLCMALDAELREMQERMANRQLYEASGRAYMLSGLSSHSWQRATTRGDSTDSTTLVHSYQTPSMVQMLEHSQNFSSSPRSQRPQGRGARPVLEKPHPR
;
A
#
# COMPACT_ATOMS: atom_id res chain seq x y z
N MET A 1 -3.38 -21.50 4.45
CA MET A 1 -4.35 -20.94 5.41
C MET A 1 -5.21 -22.03 6.05
N ALA A 2 -5.07 -22.23 7.36
CA ALA A 2 -5.91 -23.13 8.15
C ALA A 2 -6.20 -22.54 9.54
N GLY A 3 -7.11 -23.16 10.31
CA GLY A 3 -7.38 -22.79 11.70
C GLY A 3 -7.85 -21.35 11.89
N THR A 4 -7.24 -20.65 12.85
CA THR A 4 -7.59 -19.27 13.23
C THR A 4 -7.41 -18.29 12.07
N LYS A 5 -6.31 -18.37 11.31
CA LYS A 5 -6.08 -17.55 10.10
C LYS A 5 -7.24 -17.62 9.11
N LEU A 6 -7.76 -18.81 8.82
CA LEU A 6 -8.90 -18.97 7.89
C LEU A 6 -10.20 -18.43 8.49
N THR A 7 -10.39 -18.57 9.81
CA THR A 7 -11.57 -18.04 10.51
C THR A 7 -11.59 -16.51 10.46
N LEU A 8 -10.46 -15.88 10.74
CA LEU A 8 -10.29 -14.43 10.66
C LEU A 8 -10.44 -13.91 9.24
N LEU A 9 -9.91 -14.65 8.25
CA LEU A 9 -10.13 -14.31 6.84
C LEU A 9 -11.62 -14.28 6.49
N LYS A 10 -12.39 -15.28 6.92
CA LYS A 10 -13.84 -15.32 6.68
C LYS A 10 -14.55 -14.14 7.33
N GLN A 11 -14.14 -13.76 8.54
CA GLN A 11 -14.68 -12.60 9.25
C GLN A 11 -14.36 -11.30 8.51
N ALA A 12 -13.10 -11.10 8.13
CA ALA A 12 -12.64 -9.94 7.37
C ALA A 12 -13.35 -9.82 6.02
N MET A 13 -13.45 -10.91 5.26
CA MET A 13 -14.21 -10.92 4.01
C MET A 13 -15.71 -10.69 4.24
N GLY A 14 -16.26 -11.13 5.37
CA GLY A 14 -17.62 -10.81 5.80
C GLY A 14 -17.82 -9.31 5.99
N PHE A 15 -16.89 -8.65 6.68
CA PHE A 15 -16.86 -7.20 6.83
C PHE A 15 -16.82 -6.48 5.47
N VAL A 16 -15.92 -6.91 4.56
CA VAL A 16 -15.83 -6.35 3.21
C VAL A 16 -17.15 -6.46 2.45
N VAL A 17 -17.75 -7.65 2.40
CA VAL A 17 -19.02 -7.89 1.67
C VAL A 17 -20.16 -7.00 2.17
N GLN A 18 -20.17 -6.70 3.47
CA GLN A 18 -21.18 -5.82 4.07
C GLN A 18 -20.99 -4.34 3.72
N HIS A 19 -19.75 -3.89 3.53
CA HIS A 19 -19.41 -2.50 3.21
C HIS A 19 -19.41 -2.18 1.71
N LEU A 20 -19.37 -3.20 0.83
CA LEU A 20 -19.59 -3.00 -0.60
C LEU A 20 -21.02 -2.52 -0.88
N ARG A 21 -21.20 -1.52 -1.74
CA ARG A 21 -22.49 -0.97 -2.19
C ARG A 21 -23.21 -1.95 -3.12
N SER A 22 -24.51 -1.77 -3.32
CA SER A 22 -25.31 -2.63 -4.21
C SER A 22 -24.91 -2.56 -5.69
N SER A 23 -24.24 -1.47 -6.08
CA SER A 23 -23.62 -1.26 -7.39
C SER A 23 -22.33 -2.03 -7.59
N ASP A 24 -21.64 -2.35 -6.51
CA ASP A 24 -20.29 -2.91 -6.54
C ASP A 24 -20.37 -4.39 -6.88
N ARG A 25 -19.29 -4.91 -7.46
CA ARG A 25 -19.20 -6.31 -7.87
C ARG A 25 -18.03 -7.01 -7.20
N LEU A 26 -18.26 -8.23 -6.76
CA LEU A 26 -17.25 -9.09 -6.16
C LEU A 26 -17.22 -10.43 -6.87
N SER A 27 -16.01 -10.96 -7.05
CA SER A 27 -15.74 -12.36 -7.40
C SER A 27 -14.65 -12.84 -6.45
N VAL A 28 -14.79 -14.04 -5.91
CA VAL A 28 -13.76 -14.64 -5.05
C VAL A 28 -13.15 -15.82 -5.80
N ILE A 29 -11.83 -15.86 -5.83
CA ILE A 29 -11.06 -16.99 -6.32
C ILE A 29 -10.37 -17.59 -5.12
N VAL A 30 -10.63 -18.87 -4.89
CA VAL A 30 -9.94 -19.64 -3.87
C VAL A 30 -8.89 -20.49 -4.54
N PHE A 31 -7.72 -20.57 -3.95
CA PHE A 31 -6.62 -21.29 -4.54
C PHE A 31 -5.87 -22.10 -3.50
N SER A 32 -5.38 -23.24 -3.95
CA SER A 32 -4.44 -24.09 -3.25
C SER A 32 -3.46 -24.66 -4.28
N SER A 33 -3.42 -25.97 -4.49
CA SER A 33 -2.75 -26.61 -5.64
C SER A 33 -3.37 -26.20 -6.98
N THR A 34 -4.66 -25.88 -6.97
CA THR A 34 -5.41 -25.34 -8.12
C THR A 34 -6.22 -24.14 -7.67
N ALA A 35 -6.55 -23.24 -8.60
CA ALA A 35 -7.45 -22.13 -8.36
C ALA A 35 -8.87 -22.43 -8.86
N GLN A 36 -9.88 -21.95 -8.14
CA GLN A 36 -11.28 -22.07 -8.52
C GLN A 36 -12.00 -20.74 -8.24
N ARG A 37 -12.84 -20.34 -9.20
CA ARG A 37 -13.78 -19.24 -8.98
C ARG A 37 -14.92 -19.73 -8.09
N LEU A 38 -15.00 -19.20 -6.88
CA LEU A 38 -16.01 -19.55 -5.88
C LEU A 38 -17.41 -19.13 -6.33
N PHE A 39 -17.50 -17.95 -6.95
CA PHE A 39 -18.72 -17.47 -7.63
C PHE A 39 -18.36 -16.48 -8.73
N ALA A 40 -19.22 -16.38 -9.76
CA ALA A 40 -19.05 -15.39 -10.82
C ALA A 40 -19.12 -13.95 -10.28
N LEU A 41 -18.48 -13.00 -11.00
CA LEU A 41 -18.46 -11.58 -10.68
C LEU A 41 -19.89 -11.02 -10.59
N ARG A 42 -20.34 -10.76 -9.36
CA ARG A 42 -21.75 -10.52 -9.04
C ARG A 42 -21.94 -9.21 -8.31
N ARG A 43 -23.08 -8.56 -8.51
CA ARG A 43 -23.44 -7.33 -7.77
C ARG A 43 -23.72 -7.66 -6.31
N MET A 44 -23.23 -6.83 -5.40
CA MET A 44 -23.47 -6.92 -3.95
C MET A 44 -24.85 -6.38 -3.56
N SER A 45 -25.89 -6.78 -4.31
CA SER A 45 -27.29 -6.62 -3.88
C SER A 45 -27.55 -7.41 -2.59
N HIS A 46 -28.70 -7.20 -1.93
CA HIS A 46 -29.07 -7.97 -0.73
C HIS A 46 -28.87 -9.49 -0.92
N HIS A 47 -29.42 -10.05 -2.01
CA HIS A 47 -29.25 -11.46 -2.35
C HIS A 47 -27.80 -11.81 -2.72
N GLY A 48 -27.12 -10.95 -3.48
CA GLY A 48 -25.72 -11.15 -3.85
C GLY A 48 -24.77 -11.24 -2.65
N ARG A 49 -24.98 -10.39 -1.62
CA ARG A 49 -24.24 -10.42 -0.35
C ARG A 49 -24.50 -11.70 0.41
N GLN A 50 -25.77 -12.11 0.56
CA GLN A 50 -26.12 -13.36 1.27
C GLN A 50 -25.43 -14.57 0.65
N GLN A 51 -25.49 -14.70 -0.68
CA GLN A 51 -24.84 -15.80 -1.38
C GLN A 51 -23.30 -15.74 -1.29
N ALA A 52 -22.71 -14.54 -1.35
CA ALA A 52 -21.26 -14.37 -1.19
C ALA A 52 -20.82 -14.79 0.22
N LEU A 53 -21.53 -14.35 1.27
CA LEU A 53 -21.27 -14.74 2.66
C LEU A 53 -21.40 -16.25 2.86
N GLN A 54 -22.46 -16.87 2.31
CA GLN A 54 -22.63 -18.33 2.38
C GLN A 54 -21.46 -19.07 1.75
N ALA A 55 -21.01 -18.63 0.57
CA ALA A 55 -19.89 -19.24 -0.13
C ALA A 55 -18.57 -19.05 0.65
N ILE A 56 -18.29 -17.85 1.16
CA ILE A 56 -17.09 -17.56 1.97
C ILE A 56 -17.07 -18.39 3.26
N ASN A 57 -18.21 -18.53 3.94
CA ASN A 57 -18.30 -19.31 5.16
C ASN A 57 -18.08 -20.81 4.93
N SER A 58 -18.34 -21.30 3.71
CA SER A 58 -18.11 -22.70 3.30
C SER A 58 -16.65 -23.05 3.01
N LEU A 59 -15.74 -22.07 3.01
CA LEU A 59 -14.33 -22.32 2.68
C LEU A 59 -13.67 -23.29 3.67
N GLY A 60 -12.91 -24.24 3.13
CA GLY A 60 -12.07 -25.15 3.90
C GLY A 60 -10.60 -24.93 3.56
N SER A 61 -9.71 -25.45 4.41
CA SER A 61 -8.27 -25.50 4.16
C SER A 61 -7.90 -26.80 3.46
N GLY A 62 -7.02 -26.75 2.47
CA GLY A 62 -6.44 -27.94 1.83
C GLY A 62 -5.53 -27.59 0.66
N GLY A 63 -4.69 -28.53 0.24
CA GLY A 63 -3.76 -28.40 -0.90
C GLY A 63 -2.51 -27.55 -0.62
N GLY A 64 -1.74 -27.27 -1.69
CA GLY A 64 -0.56 -26.39 -1.68
C GLY A 64 -0.91 -24.93 -1.98
N THR A 65 -0.02 -24.19 -2.63
CA THR A 65 -0.18 -22.76 -2.93
C THR A 65 0.29 -22.46 -4.35
N ASN A 66 -0.65 -22.19 -5.26
CA ASN A 66 -0.39 -21.89 -6.67
C ASN A 66 -0.88 -20.47 -7.01
N ILE A 67 -0.02 -19.47 -6.75
CA ILE A 67 -0.33 -18.05 -6.95
C ILE A 67 -0.53 -17.76 -8.44
N ALA A 68 0.30 -18.36 -9.30
CA ALA A 68 0.22 -18.20 -10.74
C ALA A 68 -1.17 -18.57 -11.32
N ASP A 69 -1.74 -19.71 -10.95
CA ASP A 69 -3.07 -20.13 -11.42
C ASP A 69 -4.18 -19.21 -10.87
N ALA A 70 -4.04 -18.76 -9.62
CA ALA A 70 -4.98 -17.81 -9.02
C ALA A 70 -5.03 -16.49 -9.78
N LEU A 71 -3.86 -15.91 -10.11
CA LEU A 71 -3.75 -14.67 -10.88
C LEU A 71 -4.31 -14.81 -12.29
N LYS A 72 -3.98 -15.90 -13.01
CA LYS A 72 -4.54 -16.18 -14.33
C LYS A 72 -6.06 -16.20 -14.31
N LYS A 73 -6.67 -16.83 -13.29
CA LYS A 73 -8.13 -16.85 -13.14
C LYS A 73 -8.70 -15.49 -12.76
N ALA A 74 -8.00 -14.70 -11.95
CA ALA A 74 -8.43 -13.35 -11.55
C ALA A 74 -8.48 -12.42 -12.75
N VAL A 75 -7.42 -12.42 -13.55
CA VAL A 75 -7.34 -11.67 -14.80
C VAL A 75 -8.43 -12.11 -15.77
N LYS A 76 -8.64 -13.41 -15.94
CA LYS A 76 -9.71 -13.92 -16.80
C LYS A 76 -11.10 -13.44 -16.38
N VAL A 77 -11.39 -13.34 -15.06
CA VAL A 77 -12.65 -12.78 -14.56
C VAL A 77 -12.82 -11.30 -14.95
N ILE A 78 -11.72 -10.56 -14.93
CA ILE A 78 -11.67 -9.14 -15.30
C ILE A 78 -11.86 -8.96 -16.80
N GLU A 79 -11.24 -9.80 -17.63
CA GLU A 79 -11.32 -9.76 -19.10
C GLU A 79 -12.70 -10.19 -19.61
N ASP A 80 -13.25 -11.28 -19.05
CA ASP A 80 -14.52 -11.88 -19.51
C ASP A 80 -15.76 -11.09 -19.03
N ARG A 81 -15.59 -9.96 -18.31
CA ARG A 81 -16.73 -9.20 -17.76
C ARG A 81 -17.49 -8.44 -18.86
N SER A 82 -18.80 -8.65 -18.91
CA SER A 82 -19.66 -7.89 -19.82
C SER A 82 -19.82 -6.42 -19.40
N TYR A 83 -19.73 -6.13 -18.10
CA TYR A 83 -19.82 -4.77 -17.57
C TYR A 83 -18.51 -4.35 -16.94
N LYS A 84 -17.98 -3.21 -17.38
CA LYS A 84 -16.75 -2.61 -16.84
C LYS A 84 -17.14 -1.49 -15.87
N ASN A 85 -16.93 -1.71 -14.58
CA ASN A 85 -16.95 -0.61 -13.60
C ASN A 85 -15.80 0.36 -13.92
N SER A 86 -15.96 1.64 -13.57
CA SER A 86 -14.90 2.64 -13.70
C SER A 86 -13.67 2.19 -12.93
N VAL A 87 -13.86 1.80 -11.66
CA VAL A 87 -12.81 1.30 -10.78
C VAL A 87 -12.81 -0.24 -10.75
N CYS A 88 -11.61 -0.83 -10.82
CA CYS A 88 -11.40 -2.27 -10.71
C CYS A 88 -10.03 -2.53 -10.07
N SER A 89 -9.96 -3.44 -9.10
CA SER A 89 -8.71 -3.86 -8.45
C SER A 89 -8.74 -5.36 -8.15
N ILE A 90 -7.56 -5.95 -7.99
CA ILE A 90 -7.38 -7.33 -7.49
C ILE A 90 -6.84 -7.24 -6.07
N ILE A 91 -7.36 -8.08 -5.17
CA ILE A 91 -6.78 -8.28 -3.84
C ILE A 91 -6.28 -9.72 -3.76
N LEU A 92 -4.98 -9.90 -3.53
CA LEU A 92 -4.33 -11.19 -3.37
C LEU A 92 -4.00 -11.42 -1.91
N LEU A 93 -4.30 -12.62 -1.42
CA LEU A 93 -4.08 -13.03 -0.04
C LEU A 93 -3.28 -14.32 -0.02
N SER A 94 -2.16 -14.37 0.71
CA SER A 94 -1.41 -15.61 0.90
C SER A 94 -0.71 -15.65 2.26
N ASP A 95 -0.76 -16.82 2.92
CA ASP A 95 0.02 -17.13 4.11
C ASP A 95 1.16 -18.14 3.83
N GLY A 96 1.43 -18.42 2.54
CA GLY A 96 2.40 -19.44 2.15
C GLY A 96 3.17 -19.10 0.89
N GLN A 97 4.17 -19.93 0.60
CA GLN A 97 5.05 -19.82 -0.55
C GLN A 97 4.43 -20.42 -1.82
N ASP A 98 4.66 -19.82 -2.99
CA ASP A 98 4.23 -20.45 -4.25
C ASP A 98 5.04 -21.73 -4.48
N THR A 99 4.35 -22.87 -4.41
CA THR A 99 4.96 -24.20 -4.48
C THR A 99 5.03 -24.74 -5.91
N TYR A 100 4.47 -24.03 -6.89
CA TYR A 100 4.30 -24.53 -8.26
C TYR A 100 5.03 -23.70 -9.31
N SER A 101 5.33 -22.43 -9.05
CA SER A 101 6.07 -21.58 -9.99
C SER A 101 7.60 -21.67 -9.87
N ILE A 102 8.12 -22.20 -8.76
CA ILE A 102 9.57 -22.36 -8.52
C ILE A 102 10.07 -23.73 -9.02
N SER A 103 9.83 -24.02 -10.30
CA SER A 103 10.46 -25.12 -11.04
C SER A 103 11.41 -24.58 -12.12
N SER A 104 12.28 -23.65 -11.77
CA SER A 104 13.47 -23.36 -12.57
C SER A 104 14.58 -22.72 -11.72
N ASN A 105 15.74 -23.37 -11.72
CA ASN A 105 17.01 -22.94 -11.15
C ASN A 105 17.40 -21.48 -11.49
N SER A 106 17.01 -20.52 -10.66
CA SER A 106 17.70 -19.24 -10.62
C SER A 106 17.61 -18.62 -9.23
N GLN A 107 18.74 -18.64 -8.53
CA GLN A 107 19.01 -17.70 -7.45
C GLN A 107 18.66 -16.28 -7.92
N GLY A 108 17.71 -15.63 -7.23
CA GLY A 108 17.64 -14.18 -7.07
C GLY A 108 17.52 -13.32 -8.32
N THR A 109 16.44 -13.42 -9.11
CA THR A 109 16.08 -12.32 -10.01
C THR A 109 14.58 -11.96 -9.93
N SER A 110 14.31 -10.70 -9.57
CA SER A 110 13.00 -10.02 -9.62
C SER A 110 12.25 -10.19 -10.97
N ALA A 111 12.98 -10.54 -12.04
CA ALA A 111 12.44 -10.79 -13.37
C ALA A 111 11.47 -12.00 -13.44
N ALA A 112 11.70 -13.06 -12.65
CA ALA A 112 10.83 -14.25 -12.67
C ALA A 112 9.45 -13.97 -12.04
N CYS A 113 9.38 -13.14 -10.99
CA CYS A 113 8.13 -12.79 -10.32
C CYS A 113 7.25 -11.85 -11.16
N ARG A 114 7.86 -10.95 -11.96
CA ARG A 114 7.14 -10.13 -12.94
C ARG A 114 6.40 -10.97 -14.00
N SER A 115 6.88 -12.18 -14.29
CA SER A 115 6.25 -13.12 -15.22
C SER A 115 4.90 -13.66 -14.73
N LEU A 116 4.62 -13.57 -13.42
CA LEU A 116 3.38 -14.09 -12.84
C LEU A 116 2.17 -13.18 -13.08
N VAL A 117 2.40 -11.89 -13.35
CA VAL A 117 1.33 -10.93 -13.60
C VAL A 117 1.03 -10.90 -15.11
N PRO A 118 -0.17 -11.33 -15.55
CA PRO A 118 -0.49 -11.34 -16.97
C PRO A 118 -0.39 -9.93 -17.57
N SER A 119 0.26 -9.81 -18.73
CA SER A 119 0.50 -8.53 -19.40
C SER A 119 -0.77 -7.74 -19.73
N SER A 120 -1.93 -8.42 -19.82
CA SER A 120 -3.21 -7.78 -20.10
C SER A 120 -3.70 -6.84 -19.01
N ILE A 121 -3.29 -7.05 -17.75
CA ILE A 121 -3.57 -6.11 -16.63
C ILE A 121 -2.43 -5.12 -16.37
N LEU A 122 -1.35 -5.20 -17.15
CA LEU A 122 -0.17 -4.31 -17.09
C LEU A 122 -0.13 -3.33 -18.27
N ASN A 123 -1.20 -3.24 -19.06
CA ASN A 123 -1.25 -2.34 -20.19
C ASN A 123 -1.33 -0.89 -19.71
N GLU A 124 -0.52 0.01 -20.28
CA GLU A 124 -0.44 1.43 -19.94
C GLU A 124 -1.81 2.13 -19.94
N HIS A 125 -2.75 1.64 -20.75
CA HIS A 125 -4.10 2.21 -20.85
C HIS A 125 -5.16 1.54 -19.96
N HIS A 126 -4.86 0.42 -19.30
CA HIS A 126 -5.82 -0.37 -18.52
C HIS A 126 -5.14 -1.18 -17.41
N MET A 127 -4.31 -0.50 -16.60
CA MET A 127 -3.65 -1.14 -15.46
C MET A 127 -4.68 -1.44 -14.36
N VAL A 128 -4.77 -2.71 -13.93
CA VAL A 128 -5.60 -3.10 -12.79
C VAL A 128 -4.69 -3.29 -11.58
N PRO A 129 -4.75 -2.41 -10.57
CA PRO A 129 -3.88 -2.53 -9.41
C PRO A 129 -4.17 -3.79 -8.62
N LEU A 130 -3.10 -4.48 -8.22
CA LEU A 130 -3.14 -5.68 -7.39
C LEU A 130 -2.55 -5.41 -6.01
N HIS A 131 -3.40 -5.44 -5.00
CA HIS A 131 -2.99 -5.27 -3.61
C HIS A 131 -2.75 -6.64 -2.98
N ALA A 132 -1.53 -6.92 -2.55
CA ALA A 132 -1.12 -8.19 -1.98
C ALA A 132 -1.01 -8.11 -0.45
N PHE A 133 -1.53 -9.13 0.23
CA PHE A 133 -1.49 -9.28 1.68
C PHE A 133 -0.77 -10.57 2.04
N GLY A 134 0.38 -10.43 2.70
CA GLY A 134 1.17 -11.53 3.24
C GLY A 134 0.85 -11.76 4.72
N PHE A 135 0.55 -13.00 5.10
CA PHE A 135 0.13 -13.35 6.46
C PHE A 135 1.16 -14.20 7.21
N GLY A 136 1.56 -13.73 8.40
CA GLY A 136 2.51 -14.43 9.28
C GLY A 136 3.89 -14.62 8.63
N ALA A 137 4.75 -15.45 9.23
CA ALA A 137 6.13 -15.61 8.76
C ALA A 137 6.29 -16.46 7.48
N ASP A 138 5.28 -17.26 7.12
CA ASP A 138 5.44 -18.33 6.12
C ASP A 138 5.18 -17.89 4.67
N HIS A 139 4.73 -16.65 4.45
CA HIS A 139 4.36 -16.15 3.13
C HIS A 139 5.57 -15.73 2.27
N ASP A 140 5.42 -15.82 0.94
CA ASP A 140 6.45 -15.34 0.00
C ASP A 140 6.38 -13.81 -0.16
N SER A 141 7.01 -13.09 0.76
CA SER A 141 7.00 -11.62 0.75
C SER A 141 7.61 -11.03 -0.52
N ASP A 142 8.67 -11.64 -1.08
CA ASP A 142 9.32 -11.16 -2.29
C ASP A 142 8.42 -11.31 -3.52
N THR A 143 7.79 -12.47 -3.68
CA THR A 143 6.85 -12.72 -4.78
C THR A 143 5.62 -11.82 -4.66
N LEU A 144 5.00 -11.74 -3.48
CA LEU A 144 3.82 -10.89 -3.26
C LEU A 144 4.12 -9.41 -3.48
N HIS A 145 5.25 -8.91 -2.98
CA HIS A 145 5.69 -7.54 -3.21
C HIS A 145 5.95 -7.30 -4.70
N SER A 146 6.68 -8.18 -5.38
CA SER A 146 6.99 -8.03 -6.81
C SER A 146 5.74 -8.02 -7.69
N ILE A 147 4.74 -8.85 -7.37
CA ILE A 147 3.45 -8.89 -8.06
C ILE A 147 2.69 -7.57 -7.86
N ALA A 148 2.60 -7.08 -6.61
CA ALA A 148 1.91 -5.84 -6.30
C ALA A 148 2.58 -4.64 -7.00
N GLU A 149 3.90 -4.55 -6.87
CA GLU A 149 4.74 -3.50 -7.47
C GLU A 149 4.61 -3.44 -8.99
N ALA A 150 4.63 -4.61 -9.65
CA ALA A 150 4.49 -4.68 -11.11
C ALA A 150 3.13 -4.16 -11.60
N SER A 151 2.08 -4.23 -10.78
CA SER A 151 0.72 -3.82 -11.12
C SER A 151 0.34 -2.40 -10.69
N GLY A 152 1.24 -1.67 -10.02
CA GLY A 152 0.93 -0.40 -9.35
C GLY A 152 -0.02 -0.52 -8.17
N GLY A 153 -0.11 -1.72 -7.58
CA GLY A 153 -0.80 -1.96 -6.32
C GLY A 153 0.15 -1.84 -5.13
N THR A 154 -0.26 -2.38 -3.98
CA THR A 154 0.51 -2.28 -2.73
C THR A 154 0.70 -3.62 -2.05
N PHE A 155 1.79 -3.76 -1.30
CA PHE A 155 2.06 -4.93 -0.47
C PHE A 155 1.92 -4.58 1.02
N SER A 156 1.06 -5.33 1.70
CA SER A 156 0.83 -5.21 3.14
C SER A 156 1.24 -6.50 3.85
N PHE A 157 1.97 -6.34 4.96
CA PHE A 157 2.38 -7.44 5.82
C PHE A 157 1.53 -7.47 7.09
N ILE A 158 0.82 -8.58 7.28
CA ILE A 158 -0.03 -8.83 8.43
C ILE A 158 0.69 -9.85 9.31
N GLU A 159 1.42 -9.34 10.30
CA GLU A 159 2.18 -10.14 11.26
C GLU A 159 1.26 -10.83 12.27
N ASP A 160 0.38 -10.03 12.89
CA ASP A 160 -0.58 -10.51 13.89
C ASP A 160 -1.94 -10.80 13.26
N GLU A 161 -2.58 -11.84 13.75
CA GLU A 161 -3.89 -12.30 13.32
C GLU A 161 -5.01 -11.28 13.62
N GLY A 162 -4.91 -10.53 14.72
CA GLY A 162 -5.88 -9.53 15.18
C GLY A 162 -5.96 -8.27 14.31
N VAL A 163 -4.89 -7.93 13.58
CA VAL A 163 -4.88 -6.74 12.69
C VAL A 163 -5.35 -7.05 11.27
N MET A 164 -5.71 -8.31 10.98
CA MET A 164 -6.17 -8.73 9.64
C MET A 164 -7.40 -7.95 9.18
N GLN A 165 -8.43 -7.84 10.01
CA GLN A 165 -9.66 -7.16 9.60
C GLN A 165 -9.40 -5.67 9.32
N ASP A 166 -8.58 -5.04 10.15
CA ASP A 166 -8.21 -3.62 10.03
C ASP A 166 -7.39 -3.36 8.76
N ALA A 167 -6.46 -4.24 8.41
CA ALA A 167 -5.72 -4.15 7.15
C ALA A 167 -6.66 -4.15 5.92
N PHE A 168 -7.69 -4.98 5.95
CA PHE A 168 -8.70 -5.08 4.89
C PHE A 168 -9.58 -3.84 4.86
N ALA A 169 -9.98 -3.37 6.03
CA ALA A 169 -10.77 -2.16 6.18
C ALA A 169 -10.04 -0.94 5.60
N GLN A 170 -8.76 -0.74 5.94
CA GLN A 170 -7.94 0.32 5.36
C GLN A 170 -7.90 0.25 3.83
N CYS A 171 -7.60 -0.93 3.28
CA CYS A 171 -7.51 -1.11 1.83
C CYS A 171 -8.83 -0.81 1.11
N ILE A 172 -9.94 -1.35 1.63
CA ILE A 172 -11.27 -1.13 1.05
C ILE A 172 -11.75 0.31 1.23
N GLY A 173 -11.41 0.97 2.35
CA GLY A 173 -11.68 2.41 2.54
C GLY A 173 -11.04 3.28 1.46
N GLY A 174 -9.83 2.94 1.01
CA GLY A 174 -9.20 3.56 -0.16
C GLY A 174 -9.91 3.20 -1.46
N LEU A 175 -10.08 1.91 -1.76
CA LEU A 175 -10.65 1.44 -3.02
C LEU A 175 -12.09 1.93 -3.27
N LEU A 176 -12.89 2.13 -2.21
CA LEU A 176 -14.25 2.67 -2.31
C LEU A 176 -14.32 4.20 -2.38
N SER A 177 -13.18 4.89 -2.27
CA SER A 177 -13.08 6.35 -2.30
C SER A 177 -12.30 6.88 -3.51
N VAL A 178 -12.03 6.05 -4.53
CA VAL A 178 -11.40 6.50 -5.77
C VAL A 178 -12.22 7.64 -6.41
N SER A 179 -11.61 8.81 -6.50
CA SER A 179 -12.20 10.05 -7.02
C SER A 179 -11.57 10.49 -8.33
N VAL A 180 -10.39 9.96 -8.66
CA VAL A 180 -9.58 10.33 -9.82
C VAL A 180 -9.05 9.08 -10.50
N GLN A 181 -9.14 9.01 -11.82
CA GLN A 181 -8.56 7.93 -12.63
C GLN A 181 -7.61 8.46 -13.68
N GLU A 182 -6.63 7.63 -14.07
CA GLU A 182 -5.69 7.92 -15.17
C GLU A 182 -5.06 9.33 -15.05
N MET A 183 -4.69 9.72 -13.82
CA MET A 183 -4.08 11.02 -13.57
C MET A 183 -2.69 11.09 -14.20
N HIS A 184 -2.51 12.11 -15.02
CA HIS A 184 -1.28 12.42 -15.71
C HIS A 184 -0.86 13.86 -15.40
N LEU A 185 0.38 14.01 -14.96
CA LEU A 185 1.00 15.31 -14.72
C LEU A 185 1.95 15.63 -15.86
N SER A 186 1.87 16.87 -16.35
CA SER A 186 2.73 17.41 -17.39
C SER A 186 3.36 18.71 -16.89
N MET A 187 4.69 18.76 -16.88
CA MET A 187 5.47 19.93 -16.47
C MET A 187 6.17 20.55 -17.68
N LYS A 188 6.12 21.88 -17.79
CA LYS A 188 6.80 22.61 -18.87
C LYS A 188 7.60 23.79 -18.32
N CYS A 189 8.87 23.88 -18.70
CA CYS A 189 9.73 25.02 -18.37
C CYS A 189 9.32 26.26 -19.16
N ILE A 190 9.09 27.36 -18.47
CA ILE A 190 8.59 28.61 -19.05
C ILE A 190 9.76 29.44 -19.59
N ASP A 191 10.70 29.81 -18.73
CA ASP A 191 11.90 30.53 -19.15
C ASP A 191 12.81 29.65 -20.03
N PRO A 192 13.35 30.18 -21.15
CA PRO A 192 14.20 29.41 -22.06
C PRO A 192 15.47 28.83 -21.45
N GLY A 193 16.02 29.47 -20.42
CA GLY A 193 17.24 29.01 -19.74
C GLY A 193 16.98 28.02 -18.62
N VAL A 194 15.72 27.77 -18.23
CA VAL A 194 15.37 26.79 -17.20
C VAL A 194 15.39 25.39 -17.77
N GLN A 195 16.03 24.46 -17.06
CA GLN A 195 16.08 23.04 -17.41
C GLN A 195 15.59 22.17 -16.26
N LEU A 196 14.63 21.29 -16.54
CA LEU A 196 14.26 20.19 -15.66
C LEU A 196 15.34 19.10 -15.72
N ARG A 197 15.98 18.84 -14.59
CA ARG A 197 17.08 17.85 -14.45
C ARG A 197 16.58 16.48 -14.09
N SER A 198 15.66 16.39 -13.15
CA SER A 198 15.11 15.12 -12.69
C SER A 198 13.74 15.31 -12.06
N ILE A 199 12.97 14.22 -12.11
CA ILE A 199 11.71 14.03 -11.42
C ILE A 199 11.93 12.85 -10.49
N LYS A 200 11.67 13.03 -9.19
CA LYS A 200 11.67 11.93 -8.23
C LYS A 200 10.26 11.74 -7.70
N CYS A 201 9.66 10.61 -8.03
CA CYS A 201 8.26 10.29 -7.74
C CYS A 201 8.09 8.81 -7.34
N GLY A 202 9.08 8.21 -6.67
CA GLY A 202 8.99 6.80 -6.27
C GLY A 202 8.81 5.86 -7.47
N SER A 203 7.80 4.99 -7.41
CA SER A 203 7.52 3.98 -8.44
C SER A 203 6.64 4.45 -9.60
N TYR A 204 6.20 5.71 -9.57
CA TYR A 204 5.40 6.28 -10.66
C TYR A 204 6.25 6.43 -11.93
N PRO A 205 5.77 5.92 -13.10
CA PRO A 205 6.44 6.15 -14.37
C PRO A 205 6.60 7.66 -14.61
N SER A 206 7.83 8.07 -14.90
CA SER A 206 8.13 9.46 -15.18
C SER A 206 9.16 9.59 -16.29
N ARG A 207 9.11 10.74 -16.97
CA ARG A 207 10.01 11.04 -18.07
C ARG A 207 10.38 12.51 -18.06
N VAL A 208 11.66 12.78 -18.26
CA VAL A 208 12.16 14.12 -18.63
C VAL A 208 12.46 14.10 -20.13
N ALA A 209 12.03 15.13 -20.84
CA ALA A 209 12.33 15.29 -22.26
C ALA A 209 13.84 15.45 -22.48
N ARG A 210 14.34 15.05 -23.66
CA ARG A 210 15.79 15.08 -23.96
C ARG A 210 16.39 16.48 -23.90
N ASP A 211 15.59 17.49 -24.21
CA ASP A 211 15.97 18.90 -24.11
C ASP A 211 15.90 19.46 -22.68
N GLY A 212 15.39 18.68 -21.72
CA GLY A 212 15.16 19.11 -20.35
C GLY A 212 14.10 20.20 -20.22
N ARG A 213 13.26 20.44 -21.23
CA ARG A 213 12.27 21.55 -21.21
C ARG A 213 10.88 21.14 -20.78
N SER A 214 10.62 19.84 -20.71
CA SER A 214 9.36 19.30 -20.19
C SER A 214 9.58 17.97 -19.49
N GLY A 215 8.58 17.57 -18.72
CA GLY A 215 8.52 16.25 -18.11
C GLY A 215 7.09 15.81 -17.85
N SER A 216 6.93 14.53 -17.57
CA SER A 216 5.63 13.94 -17.28
C SER A 216 5.72 12.88 -16.19
N VAL A 217 4.61 12.67 -15.48
CA VAL A 217 4.45 11.62 -14.48
C VAL A 217 3.06 10.99 -14.60
N ASP A 218 3.02 9.67 -14.67
CA ASP A 218 1.78 8.89 -14.66
C ASP A 218 1.47 8.45 -13.22
N ILE A 219 0.46 9.09 -12.61
CA ILE A 219 0.06 8.83 -11.22
C ILE A 219 -1.02 7.76 -11.13
N GLY A 220 -1.89 7.67 -12.15
CA GLY A 220 -2.96 6.67 -12.19
C GLY A 220 -4.16 7.04 -11.31
N HIS A 221 -4.50 6.20 -10.34
CA HIS A 221 -5.69 6.40 -9.49
C HIS A 221 -5.34 7.12 -8.19
N LEU A 222 -6.17 8.09 -7.80
CA LEU A 222 -6.16 8.66 -6.45
C LEU A 222 -7.47 8.42 -5.72
N TYR A 223 -7.34 8.15 -4.42
CA TYR A 223 -8.44 8.16 -3.48
C TYR A 223 -8.82 9.60 -3.10
N ALA A 224 -10.04 9.79 -2.59
CA ALA A 224 -10.45 11.05 -2.00
C ALA A 224 -9.50 11.41 -0.85
N ASP A 225 -9.06 12.68 -0.83
CA ASP A 225 -8.12 13.23 0.15
C ASP A 225 -6.74 12.54 0.17
N GLU A 226 -6.39 11.83 -0.91
CA GLU A 226 -5.05 11.25 -1.08
C GLU A 226 -4.11 12.24 -1.77
N GLU A 227 -2.94 12.46 -1.18
CA GLU A 227 -1.91 13.37 -1.68
C GLU A 227 -0.72 12.62 -2.31
N ARG A 228 -0.04 13.28 -3.27
CA ARG A 228 1.17 12.78 -3.93
C ARG A 228 2.19 13.88 -4.05
N ASP A 229 3.31 13.70 -3.36
CA ASP A 229 4.45 14.61 -3.45
C ASP A 229 5.40 14.17 -4.57
N ILE A 230 5.87 15.14 -5.36
CA ILE A 230 6.81 14.91 -6.47
C ILE A 230 7.93 15.91 -6.37
N LEU A 231 9.17 15.43 -6.23
CA LEU A 231 10.34 16.28 -6.10
C LEU A 231 10.97 16.55 -7.45
N LEU A 232 10.99 17.82 -7.85
CA LEU A 232 11.60 18.28 -9.09
C LEU A 232 12.96 18.92 -8.80
N SER A 233 13.97 18.56 -9.59
CA SER A 233 15.25 19.28 -9.62
C SER A 233 15.33 20.12 -10.89
N VAL A 234 15.50 21.43 -10.74
CA VAL A 234 15.58 22.36 -11.87
C VAL A 234 16.88 23.15 -11.83
N THR A 235 17.51 23.34 -12.99
CA THR A 235 18.56 24.32 -13.18
C THR A 235 17.95 25.62 -13.63
N VAL A 236 18.33 26.70 -12.98
CA VAL A 236 17.79 28.03 -13.23
C VAL A 236 18.90 28.95 -13.73
N PRO A 237 18.71 29.70 -14.84
CA PRO A 237 19.76 30.55 -15.39
C PRO A 237 20.09 31.70 -14.44
N LYS A 238 21.27 32.32 -14.61
CA LYS A 238 21.61 33.57 -13.91
C LYS A 238 20.71 34.69 -14.44
N SER A 239 20.05 35.43 -13.55
CA SER A 239 19.21 36.58 -13.89
C SER A 239 19.25 37.60 -12.75
N SER A 240 19.06 38.88 -13.07
CA SER A 240 18.82 39.96 -12.09
C SER A 240 17.34 40.15 -11.76
N GLU A 241 16.46 39.61 -12.61
CA GLU A 241 15.01 39.78 -12.52
C GLU A 241 14.29 38.49 -12.10
N GLN A 242 13.01 38.63 -11.74
CA GLN A 242 12.13 37.48 -11.48
C GLN A 242 12.17 36.48 -12.63
N THR A 243 12.22 35.19 -12.32
CA THR A 243 12.29 34.10 -13.32
C THR A 243 11.08 33.18 -13.16
N SER A 244 10.31 32.99 -14.24
CA SER A 244 9.27 31.96 -14.32
C SER A 244 9.92 30.60 -14.60
N LEU A 245 9.78 29.66 -13.68
CA LEU A 245 10.44 28.36 -13.76
C LEU A 245 9.66 27.37 -14.62
N LEU A 246 8.51 26.94 -14.10
CA LEU A 246 7.74 25.84 -14.66
C LEU A 246 6.25 26.05 -14.42
N ARG A 247 5.45 25.50 -15.32
CA ARG A 247 4.01 25.31 -15.14
C ARG A 247 3.72 23.83 -15.07
N VAL A 248 2.93 23.42 -14.09
CA VAL A 248 2.43 22.05 -13.96
C VAL A 248 0.98 22.02 -14.43
N THR A 249 0.64 21.04 -15.23
CA THR A 249 -0.71 20.78 -15.71
C THR A 249 -1.10 19.37 -15.34
N CYS A 250 -2.36 19.16 -15.01
CA CYS A 250 -2.91 17.87 -14.62
C CYS A 250 -4.05 17.53 -15.58
N ALA A 251 -4.10 16.28 -16.04
CA ALA A 251 -5.25 15.71 -16.72
C ALA A 251 -5.65 14.42 -16.01
N TYR A 252 -6.94 14.22 -15.80
CA TYR A 252 -7.45 12.98 -15.22
C TYR A 252 -8.86 12.70 -15.70
N LYS A 253 -9.38 11.53 -15.36
CA LYS A 253 -10.70 11.04 -15.71
C LYS A 253 -11.57 10.92 -14.46
N ASP A 254 -12.74 11.54 -14.49
CA ASP A 254 -13.74 11.46 -13.43
C ASP A 254 -14.43 10.07 -13.46
N PRO A 255 -14.38 9.28 -12.38
CA PRO A 255 -14.95 7.93 -12.35
C PRO A 255 -16.48 7.89 -12.41
N VAL A 256 -17.17 9.02 -12.18
CA VAL A 256 -18.64 9.14 -12.22
C VAL A 256 -19.11 9.57 -13.60
N THR A 257 -18.56 10.66 -14.14
CA THR A 257 -18.99 11.22 -15.43
C THR A 257 -18.24 10.60 -16.62
N ASN A 258 -17.12 9.91 -16.37
CA ASN A 258 -16.20 9.38 -17.37
C ASN A 258 -15.59 10.47 -18.28
N ALA A 259 -15.70 11.74 -17.88
CA ALA A 259 -15.15 12.88 -18.60
C ALA A 259 -13.66 13.07 -18.25
N THR A 260 -12.88 13.53 -19.22
CA THR A 260 -11.50 13.96 -18.99
C THR A 260 -11.50 15.41 -18.52
N ILE A 261 -11.00 15.64 -17.31
CA ILE A 261 -10.84 16.95 -16.70
C ILE A 261 -9.38 17.37 -16.88
N LYS A 262 -9.17 18.63 -17.28
CA LYS A 262 -7.83 19.24 -17.40
C LYS A 262 -7.75 20.45 -16.49
N ILE A 263 -6.69 20.51 -15.71
CA ILE A 263 -6.40 21.59 -14.78
C ILE A 263 -5.04 22.18 -15.17
N GLU A 264 -5.01 23.47 -15.43
CA GLU A 264 -3.75 24.21 -15.53
C GLU A 264 -3.39 24.75 -14.16
N GLY A 265 -2.20 24.38 -13.67
CA GLY A 265 -1.64 24.95 -12.46
C GLY A 265 -0.94 26.27 -12.73
N ASP A 266 -0.61 26.97 -11.65
CA ASP A 266 0.07 28.25 -11.70
C ASP A 266 1.54 28.13 -12.14
N GLU A 267 2.07 29.24 -12.64
CA GLU A 267 3.51 29.35 -12.90
C GLU A 267 4.28 29.50 -11.59
N VAL A 268 5.25 28.61 -11.37
CA VAL A 268 6.21 28.76 -10.29
C VAL A 268 7.20 29.85 -10.66
N LYS A 269 7.23 30.94 -9.89
CA LYS A 269 8.12 32.08 -10.12
C LYS A 269 9.04 32.28 -8.92
N ILE A 270 10.31 32.56 -9.18
CA ILE A 270 11.26 32.92 -8.12
C ILE A 270 11.78 34.34 -8.31
N LYS A 271 11.88 35.08 -7.22
CA LYS A 271 12.58 36.37 -7.19
C LYS A 271 14.08 36.11 -7.03
N ARG A 272 14.89 36.98 -7.62
CA ARG A 272 16.35 36.89 -7.48
C ARG A 272 16.79 37.80 -6.35
N PRO A 273 17.43 37.26 -5.31
CA PRO A 273 17.91 38.10 -4.23
C PRO A 273 19.10 38.91 -4.76
N THR A 274 19.16 40.19 -4.37
CA THR A 274 20.24 41.12 -4.74
C THR A 274 21.54 40.86 -3.99
N SER A 275 21.47 40.12 -2.88
CA SER A 275 22.60 39.62 -2.10
C SER A 275 22.39 38.15 -1.73
N THR A 276 23.43 37.46 -1.30
CA THR A 276 23.30 36.08 -0.80
C THR A 276 22.52 36.10 0.51
N VAL A 277 21.26 35.66 0.47
CA VAL A 277 20.41 35.53 1.66
C VAL A 277 20.31 34.04 2.02
N SER A 278 20.52 33.72 3.29
CA SER A 278 20.18 32.40 3.83
C SER A 278 18.68 32.37 4.08
N GLU A 279 17.91 31.95 3.08
CA GLU A 279 16.48 31.70 3.28
C GLU A 279 16.27 30.36 4.02
N PRO A 280 15.21 30.26 4.84
CA PRO A 280 14.87 29.00 5.48
C PRO A 280 14.51 27.96 4.42
N VAL A 281 14.98 26.73 4.64
CA VAL A 281 14.63 25.59 3.78
C VAL A 281 13.12 25.34 3.91
N SER A 282 12.43 25.10 2.78
CA SER A 282 11.02 24.69 2.83
C SER A 282 10.89 23.32 3.50
N ILE A 283 10.05 23.22 4.53
CA ILE A 283 9.77 21.97 5.25
C ILE A 283 9.23 20.91 4.28
N GLU A 284 8.34 21.27 3.36
CA GLU A 284 7.74 20.34 2.39
C GLU A 284 8.80 19.73 1.46
N VAL A 285 9.72 20.57 0.96
CA VAL A 285 10.80 20.11 0.06
C VAL A 285 11.80 19.23 0.81
N ASP A 286 12.18 19.60 2.03
CA ASP A 286 13.11 18.82 2.84
C ASP A 286 12.49 17.49 3.31
N ARG A 287 11.22 17.50 3.71
CA ARG A 287 10.42 16.30 4.04
C ARG A 287 10.41 15.31 2.88
N GLU A 288 10.11 15.78 1.67
CA GLU A 288 10.04 14.91 0.51
C GLU A 288 11.44 14.37 0.11
N ARG A 289 12.48 15.20 0.25
CA ARG A 289 13.87 14.77 0.08
C ARG A 289 14.25 13.66 1.07
N ASN A 290 13.87 13.83 2.33
CA ASN A 290 14.09 12.85 3.40
C ASN A 290 13.39 11.52 3.12
N ARG A 291 12.12 11.56 2.70
CA ARG A 291 11.34 10.38 2.32
C ARG A 291 12.03 9.59 1.20
N ILE A 292 12.44 10.27 0.12
CA ILE A 292 13.12 9.63 -1.01
C ILE A 292 14.46 9.03 -0.59
N GLN A 293 15.22 9.75 0.24
CA GLN A 293 16.50 9.25 0.75
C GLN A 293 16.31 8.00 1.61
N ALA A 294 15.33 8.01 2.51
CA ALA A 294 15.04 6.86 3.36
C ALA A 294 14.58 5.64 2.54
N ALA A 295 13.69 5.81 1.57
CA ALA A 295 13.28 4.71 0.68
C ALA A 295 14.50 4.09 -0.05
N SER A 296 15.43 4.92 -0.54
CA SER A 296 16.66 4.43 -1.15
C SER A 296 17.56 3.69 -0.15
N SER A 297 17.66 4.17 1.08
CA SER A 297 18.44 3.52 2.14
C SER A 297 17.81 2.20 2.59
N ILE A 298 16.48 2.12 2.68
CA ILE A 298 15.75 0.89 2.98
C ILE A 298 16.01 -0.17 1.90
N GLU A 299 15.96 0.20 0.61
CA GLU A 299 16.27 -0.74 -0.48
C GLU A 299 17.73 -1.23 -0.41
N SER A 300 18.66 -0.33 -0.10
CA SER A 300 20.08 -0.67 0.01
C SER A 300 20.34 -1.59 1.22
N ALA A 301 19.71 -1.31 2.35
CA ALA A 301 19.79 -2.14 3.55
C ALA A 301 19.17 -3.52 3.31
N ARG A 302 18.02 -3.59 2.64
CA ARG A 302 17.40 -4.86 2.23
C ARG A 302 18.35 -5.67 1.35
N ALA A 303 18.94 -5.04 0.33
CA ALA A 303 19.88 -5.71 -0.55
C ALA A 303 21.11 -6.27 0.20
N ALA A 304 21.61 -5.55 1.21
CA ALA A 304 22.69 -6.05 2.08
C ALA A 304 22.22 -7.22 2.96
N ALA A 305 21.03 -7.12 3.58
CA ALA A 305 20.43 -8.16 4.40
C ALA A 305 20.17 -9.46 3.61
N GLU A 306 19.72 -9.35 2.35
CA GLU A 306 19.53 -10.50 1.47
C GLU A 306 20.83 -11.24 1.13
N ARG A 307 21.96 -10.53 1.08
CA ARG A 307 23.29 -11.15 0.93
C ARG A 307 23.86 -11.71 2.25
N GLY A 308 23.11 -11.63 3.34
CA GLY A 308 23.54 -12.06 4.68
C GLY A 308 24.35 -11.02 5.45
N ALA A 309 24.57 -9.82 4.91
CA ALA A 309 25.32 -8.74 5.54
C ALA A 309 24.41 -7.89 6.44
N LEU A 310 23.88 -8.48 7.51
CA LEU A 310 22.93 -7.79 8.42
C LEU A 310 23.57 -6.60 9.14
N SER A 311 24.83 -6.69 9.54
CA SER A 311 25.53 -5.56 10.17
C SER A 311 25.66 -4.36 9.22
N GLU A 312 25.98 -4.60 7.95
CA GLU A 312 26.01 -3.56 6.91
C GLU A 312 24.62 -2.94 6.73
N ALA A 313 23.57 -3.77 6.65
CA ALA A 313 22.19 -3.33 6.52
C ALA A 313 21.77 -2.42 7.69
N VAL A 314 22.08 -2.81 8.93
CA VAL A 314 21.79 -2.01 10.13
C VAL A 314 22.53 -0.67 10.09
N THR A 315 23.81 -0.66 9.70
CA THR A 315 24.61 0.58 9.56
C THR A 315 24.01 1.53 8.51
N ILE A 316 23.54 1.01 7.36
CA ILE A 316 22.90 1.83 6.32
C ILE A 316 21.66 2.54 6.88
N LEU A 317 20.83 1.85 7.66
CA LEU A 317 19.65 2.42 8.30
C LEU A 317 20.03 3.44 9.38
N GLU A 318 21.04 3.12 10.20
CA GLU A 318 21.61 3.99 11.24
C GLU A 318 22.09 5.33 10.68
N ASP A 319 22.84 5.28 9.58
CA ASP A 319 23.33 6.47 8.89
C ASP A 319 22.20 7.30 8.30
N CYS A 320 21.18 6.64 7.74
CA CYS A 320 19.99 7.32 7.24
C CYS A 320 19.27 8.08 8.37
N ARG A 321 19.05 7.44 9.52
CA ARG A 321 18.44 8.07 10.71
C ARG A 321 19.27 9.25 11.24
N ARG A 322 20.59 9.11 11.25
CA ARG A 322 21.51 10.20 11.65
C ARG A 322 21.44 11.40 10.71
N VAL A 323 21.26 11.18 9.41
CA VAL A 323 21.05 12.27 8.44
C VAL A 323 19.66 12.89 8.60
N LEU A 324 18.62 12.04 8.73
CA LEU A 324 17.22 12.44 8.90
C LEU A 324 17.03 13.33 10.13
N SER A 325 17.54 12.93 11.29
CA SER A 325 17.43 13.68 12.55
C SER A 325 18.09 15.07 12.52
N ARG A 326 19.03 15.30 11.61
CA ARG A 326 19.70 16.60 11.40
C ARG A 326 19.07 17.44 10.29
N SER A 327 18.08 16.90 9.58
CA SER A 327 17.38 17.62 8.52
C SER A 327 16.53 18.75 9.09
N PHE A 328 16.26 19.75 8.26
CA PHE A 328 15.50 20.92 8.68
C PHE A 328 14.06 20.57 9.07
N ALA A 329 13.39 19.73 8.27
CA ALA A 329 12.03 19.27 8.54
C ALA A 329 11.95 18.48 9.87
N SER A 330 12.90 17.57 10.12
CA SER A 330 12.92 16.80 11.37
C SER A 330 13.15 17.69 12.59
N GLN A 331 14.08 18.66 12.52
CA GLN A 331 14.36 19.58 13.63
C GLN A 331 13.18 20.52 13.95
N ASN A 332 12.28 20.74 12.99
CA ASN A 332 11.07 21.54 13.16
C ASN A 332 9.83 20.68 13.45
N GLY A 333 9.99 19.39 13.80
CA GLY A 333 8.89 18.55 14.24
C GLY A 333 7.93 18.11 13.13
N ASP A 334 8.43 17.95 11.90
CA ASP A 334 7.62 17.35 10.83
C ASP A 334 7.22 15.90 11.17
N ARG A 335 5.92 15.63 11.09
CA ARG A 335 5.33 14.35 11.52
C ARG A 335 5.80 13.18 10.66
N LEU A 336 5.93 13.37 9.35
CA LEU A 336 6.38 12.31 8.45
C LEU A 336 7.82 11.93 8.76
N CYS A 337 8.70 12.91 8.99
CA CYS A 337 10.09 12.65 9.37
C CYS A 337 10.20 11.89 10.70
N MET A 338 9.38 12.23 11.70
CA MET A 338 9.35 11.50 12.98
C MET A 338 8.86 10.05 12.82
N ALA A 339 7.79 9.84 12.05
CA ALA A 339 7.29 8.50 11.75
C ALA A 339 8.34 7.68 10.99
N LEU A 340 9.03 8.30 10.02
CA LEU A 340 10.08 7.65 9.24
C LEU A 340 11.29 7.23 10.10
N ASP A 341 11.71 8.05 11.07
CA ASP A 341 12.79 7.65 12.00
C ASP A 341 12.40 6.43 12.85
N ALA A 342 11.16 6.41 13.36
CA ALA A 342 10.63 5.29 14.13
C ALA A 342 10.51 4.01 13.26
N GLU A 343 10.09 4.14 12.00
CA GLU A 343 10.04 3.02 11.06
C GLU A 343 11.43 2.46 10.77
N LEU A 344 12.41 3.33 10.50
CA LEU A 344 13.79 2.92 10.27
C LEU A 344 14.36 2.19 11.50
N ARG A 345 14.02 2.64 12.71
CA ARG A 345 14.41 1.98 13.96
C ARG A 345 13.82 0.58 14.08
N GLU A 346 12.52 0.42 13.84
CA GLU A 346 11.86 -0.89 13.86
C GLU A 346 12.50 -1.86 12.84
N MET A 347 12.86 -1.37 11.65
CA MET A 347 13.59 -2.17 10.66
C MET A 347 14.95 -2.64 11.18
N GLN A 348 15.70 -1.80 11.91
CA GLN A 348 16.97 -2.18 12.53
C GLN A 348 16.78 -3.27 13.58
N GLU A 349 15.77 -3.14 14.44
CA GLU A 349 15.46 -4.12 15.49
C GLU A 349 15.10 -5.47 14.88
N ARG A 350 14.36 -5.48 13.77
CA ARG A 350 14.01 -6.69 13.00
C ARG A 350 15.17 -7.29 12.19
N MET A 351 16.33 -6.63 12.15
CA MET A 351 17.56 -7.14 11.55
C MET A 351 18.56 -7.71 12.57
N ALA A 352 18.16 -7.86 13.85
CA ALA A 352 19.06 -8.34 14.90
C ALA A 352 19.73 -9.69 14.59
N ASN A 353 19.04 -10.59 13.87
CA ASN A 353 19.60 -11.83 13.36
C ASN A 353 18.83 -12.33 12.13
N ARG A 354 19.37 -13.35 11.47
CA ARG A 354 18.82 -13.89 10.21
C ARG A 354 17.41 -14.44 10.37
N GLN A 355 17.13 -15.14 11.46
CA GLN A 355 15.81 -15.74 11.68
C GLN A 355 14.73 -14.66 11.84
N LEU A 356 15.00 -13.61 12.61
CA LEU A 356 14.06 -12.49 12.79
C LEU A 356 13.85 -11.72 11.48
N TYR A 357 14.93 -11.49 10.73
CA TYR A 357 14.84 -10.85 9.41
C TYR A 357 13.98 -11.66 8.43
N GLU A 358 14.20 -12.98 8.34
CA GLU A 358 13.41 -13.85 7.45
C GLU A 358 11.95 -13.98 7.91
N ALA A 359 11.71 -14.08 9.22
CA ALA A 359 10.37 -14.29 9.77
C ALA A 359 9.47 -13.05 9.67
N SER A 360 10.01 -11.84 9.82
CA SER A 360 9.20 -10.61 9.78
C SER A 360 9.91 -9.38 9.22
N GLY A 361 11.22 -9.25 9.40
CA GLY A 361 11.98 -8.08 8.94
C GLY A 361 11.87 -7.81 7.44
N ARG A 362 12.01 -8.84 6.59
CA ARG A 362 11.90 -8.75 5.13
C ARG A 362 10.53 -8.21 4.71
N ALA A 363 9.47 -8.83 5.22
CA ALA A 363 8.10 -8.45 4.88
C ALA A 363 7.75 -7.04 5.37
N TYR A 364 8.21 -6.67 6.58
CA TYR A 364 8.07 -5.33 7.13
C TYR A 364 8.73 -4.28 6.22
N MET A 365 9.98 -4.50 5.80
CA MET A 365 10.69 -3.59 4.90
C MET A 365 10.03 -3.45 3.53
N LEU A 366 9.59 -4.57 2.94
CA LEU A 366 8.93 -4.57 1.64
C LEU A 366 7.59 -3.83 1.68
N SER A 367 6.84 -3.94 2.78
CA SER A 367 5.63 -3.15 2.97
C SER A 367 5.94 -1.67 3.24
N GLY A 368 7.03 -1.40 3.96
CA GLY A 368 7.67 -0.09 4.12
C GLY A 368 7.89 0.61 2.78
N LEU A 369 8.70 -0.02 1.94
CA LEU A 369 9.03 0.41 0.59
C LEU A 369 7.79 0.59 -0.29
N SER A 370 6.87 -0.38 -0.29
CA SER A 370 5.64 -0.27 -1.09
C SER A 370 4.84 0.98 -0.72
N SER A 371 4.68 1.27 0.58
CA SER A 371 3.97 2.47 1.03
C SER A 371 4.68 3.76 0.63
N HIS A 372 6.01 3.87 0.83
CA HIS A 372 6.71 5.11 0.47
C HIS A 372 6.84 5.29 -1.05
N SER A 373 7.10 4.25 -1.81
CA SER A 373 7.26 4.33 -3.26
C SER A 373 5.98 4.72 -3.98
N TRP A 374 4.83 4.23 -3.49
CA TRP A 374 3.50 4.60 -4.00
C TRP A 374 2.84 5.74 -3.20
N GLN A 375 3.43 6.19 -2.10
CA GLN A 375 2.84 7.16 -1.16
C GLN A 375 1.42 6.78 -0.72
N ARG A 376 1.21 5.50 -0.43
CA ARG A 376 -0.12 4.93 -0.14
C ARG A 376 -0.06 4.07 1.10
N ALA A 377 -1.07 4.19 1.96
CA ALA A 377 -1.10 3.44 3.20
C ALA A 377 -1.05 1.92 2.95
N THR A 378 -0.16 1.25 3.67
CA THR A 378 -0.08 -0.21 3.77
C THR A 378 -0.20 -0.62 5.22
N THR A 379 -0.54 -1.89 5.47
CA THR A 379 -0.42 -2.45 6.81
C THR A 379 0.97 -3.03 6.98
N ARG A 380 1.60 -2.66 8.09
CA ARG A 380 2.90 -3.15 8.54
C ARG A 380 2.65 -3.72 9.94
N GLY A 381 3.29 -4.83 10.30
CA GLY A 381 3.04 -5.56 11.55
C GLY A 381 2.98 -4.69 12.82
N ASP A 382 2.47 -5.26 13.92
CA ASP A 382 2.25 -4.52 15.17
C ASP A 382 3.59 -3.95 15.69
N SER A 383 3.75 -2.63 15.62
CA SER A 383 4.86 -1.94 16.27
C SER A 383 4.37 -1.56 17.67
N THR A 384 5.21 -1.80 18.66
CA THR A 384 4.91 -1.59 20.08
C THR A 384 4.51 -0.14 20.41
N ASP A 385 4.78 0.82 19.51
CA ASP A 385 4.29 2.20 19.55
C ASP A 385 3.12 2.41 18.57
N SER A 386 1.99 1.77 18.89
CA SER A 386 0.72 1.75 18.13
C SER A 386 0.06 3.13 17.85
N THR A 387 0.68 4.25 18.20
CA THR A 387 0.09 5.61 18.07
C THR A 387 0.76 6.52 17.03
N THR A 388 1.97 6.20 16.55
CA THR A 388 2.77 7.13 15.74
C THR A 388 3.05 6.66 14.32
N LEU A 389 3.09 5.35 14.06
CA LEU A 389 3.49 4.79 12.76
C LEU A 389 2.33 4.45 11.81
N VAL A 390 1.12 4.30 12.33
CA VAL A 390 -0.02 3.72 11.59
C VAL A 390 -0.71 4.72 10.66
N HIS A 391 -0.37 6.02 10.70
CA HIS A 391 -1.17 7.07 10.03
C HIS A 391 -0.59 7.64 8.74
N SER A 392 0.62 7.26 8.32
CA SER A 392 1.21 7.80 7.09
C SER A 392 0.39 7.39 5.86
N TYR A 393 -0.03 8.38 5.07
CA TYR A 393 -0.83 8.21 3.85
C TYR A 393 -2.26 7.66 4.03
N GLN A 394 -2.78 7.58 5.26
CA GLN A 394 -4.18 7.23 5.49
C GLN A 394 -5.09 8.40 5.09
N THR A 395 -6.14 8.10 4.32
CA THR A 395 -7.19 9.08 4.02
C THR A 395 -8.32 9.00 5.05
N PRO A 396 -9.17 10.03 5.20
CA PRO A 396 -10.32 10.00 6.11
C PRO A 396 -11.24 8.80 5.88
N SER A 397 -11.44 8.39 4.62
CA SER A 397 -12.22 7.19 4.26
C SER A 397 -11.59 5.90 4.80
N MET A 398 -10.26 5.80 4.78
CA MET A 398 -9.55 4.66 5.37
C MET A 398 -9.70 4.61 6.89
N VAL A 399 -9.51 5.75 7.56
CA VAL A 399 -9.66 5.88 9.02
C VAL A 399 -11.08 5.52 9.45
N GLN A 400 -12.09 6.03 8.76
CA GLN A 400 -13.49 5.69 9.05
C GLN A 400 -13.76 4.19 8.88
N MET A 401 -13.21 3.57 7.85
CA MET A 401 -13.38 2.13 7.63
C MET A 401 -12.69 1.30 8.72
N LEU A 402 -11.53 1.74 9.21
CA LEU A 402 -10.84 1.13 10.35
C LEU A 402 -11.69 1.22 11.63
N GLU A 403 -12.25 2.38 11.93
CA GLU A 403 -13.16 2.56 13.08
C GLU A 403 -14.39 1.64 12.97
N HIS A 404 -14.97 1.48 11.77
CA HIS A 404 -16.05 0.52 11.54
C HIS A 404 -15.60 -0.92 11.78
N SER A 405 -14.39 -1.29 11.36
CA SER A 405 -13.83 -2.63 11.60
C SER A 405 -13.70 -2.94 13.08
N GLN A 406 -13.14 -2.01 13.85
CA GLN A 406 -12.94 -2.17 15.29
C GLN A 406 -14.28 -2.31 16.04
N ASN A 407 -15.31 -1.57 15.60
CA ASN A 407 -16.67 -1.69 16.12
C ASN A 407 -17.42 -2.95 15.66
N PHE A 408 -17.08 -3.47 14.48
CA PHE A 408 -17.66 -4.70 13.95
C PHE A 408 -17.21 -5.92 14.76
N SER A 409 -15.93 -5.95 15.13
CA SER A 409 -15.33 -7.01 15.95
C SER A 409 -15.84 -7.00 17.40
N SER A 410 -16.28 -5.84 17.91
CA SER A 410 -16.80 -5.69 19.29
C SER A 410 -18.29 -6.02 19.45
N SER A 411 -19.00 -6.34 18.37
CA SER A 411 -20.43 -6.71 18.43
C SER A 411 -20.65 -8.09 19.07
N PRO A 412 -21.57 -8.23 20.06
CA PRO A 412 -21.70 -9.43 20.88
C PRO A 412 -22.41 -10.56 20.12
N ARG A 413 -21.65 -11.38 19.40
CA ARG A 413 -22.07 -12.73 18.96
C ARG A 413 -21.32 -13.87 19.67
N SER A 414 -20.45 -13.54 20.62
CA SER A 414 -19.61 -14.50 21.37
C SER A 414 -19.84 -14.48 22.89
N GLN A 415 -20.99 -14.01 23.39
CA GLN A 415 -21.37 -14.36 24.76
C GLN A 415 -21.80 -15.83 24.80
N ARG A 416 -20.86 -16.69 25.22
CA ARG A 416 -21.17 -18.03 25.75
C ARG A 416 -22.33 -17.89 26.75
N PRO A 417 -23.30 -18.82 26.78
CA PRO A 417 -24.32 -18.78 27.82
C PRO A 417 -23.62 -18.95 29.17
N GLN A 418 -23.56 -17.88 29.96
CA GLN A 418 -23.16 -18.00 31.37
C GLN A 418 -24.18 -18.93 32.03
N GLY A 419 -23.68 -20.05 32.54
CA GLY A 419 -24.47 -21.04 33.26
C GLY A 419 -25.30 -20.35 34.34
N ARG A 420 -26.57 -20.77 34.44
CA ARG A 420 -27.49 -20.39 35.51
C ARG A 420 -26.77 -20.48 36.86
N GLY A 421 -26.50 -19.33 37.47
CA GLY A 421 -26.03 -19.23 38.84
C GLY A 421 -26.98 -19.96 39.79
N ALA A 422 -26.39 -20.74 40.68
CA ALA A 422 -27.09 -21.46 41.73
C ALA A 422 -27.92 -20.51 42.62
N ARG A 423 -29.11 -20.96 43.02
CA ARG A 423 -30.00 -20.29 43.98
C ARG A 423 -29.28 -20.10 45.33
N PRO A 424 -29.55 -19.01 46.06
CA PRO A 424 -29.00 -18.84 47.40
C PRO A 424 -29.68 -19.80 48.39
N VAL A 425 -28.86 -20.42 49.23
CA VAL A 425 -29.26 -21.26 50.36
C VAL A 425 -29.83 -20.36 51.46
N LEU A 426 -31.05 -20.65 51.92
CA LEU A 426 -31.63 -20.02 53.11
C LEU A 426 -30.89 -20.55 54.37
N GLU A 427 -30.30 -19.65 55.14
CA GLU A 427 -29.87 -19.91 56.52
C GLU A 427 -31.07 -20.20 57.43
N LYS A 428 -30.98 -21.28 58.22
CA LYS A 428 -31.88 -21.54 59.34
C LYS A 428 -31.29 -20.97 60.63
N PRO A 429 -32.08 -20.33 61.51
CA PRO A 429 -31.60 -19.87 62.81
C PRO A 429 -31.46 -21.05 63.78
N HIS A 430 -30.37 -21.10 64.55
CA HIS A 430 -30.22 -22.02 65.67
C HIS A 430 -30.88 -21.44 66.93
N PRO A 431 -31.62 -22.26 67.71
CA PRO A 431 -32.11 -21.86 69.02
C PRO A 431 -31.04 -22.10 70.10
N ARG A 432 -31.27 -21.42 71.22
CA ARG A 432 -30.41 -21.20 72.40
C ARG A 432 -29.63 -22.41 72.92
#